data_AF-A0A949SZ51-F1
#
_entry.id   AF-A0A949SZ51-F1
#
_cell.length_a   1.000
_cell.length_b   1.000
_cell.length_c   1.000
_cell.angle_alpha   90.00
_cell.angle_beta   90.00
_cell.angle_gamma   90.00
#
_symmetry.space_group_name_H-M   'P 1'
#
loop_
_entity.id
_entity.type
_entity.pdbx_description
1 polymer ?
#
loop_
_entity_poly.entity_id
_entity_poly.type
_entity_poly.pdbx_seq_one_letter_code
_entity_poly.pdbx_strand_id
1 'polypeptide(L)'
;MKLPQILFHPFHRIAGVQALGIGLAILVAVGLLGARQGLHFDGVLDIHVGRAGPWWLFVAEGLIDWLSLALVLLAAGRLVSRSAFRSIDLIGTQALARWPTLGVALACLAPGFHRFNEELLKALTSLKPGEIPSLPTDSPDVVVFAVVTLVMLLGTVWMVALMWKSFSHCCNVRGGRAVTAFILGLLIAEVLSKLLIGRLFLIA
;
A
#
# COMPACT_ATOMS: atom_id res chain seq x y z
N MET A 1 25.04 1.16 -6.56
CA MET A 1 24.00 1.88 -7.34
C MET A 1 23.91 3.30 -6.80
N LYS A 2 23.60 4.30 -7.62
CA LYS A 2 23.31 5.65 -7.12
C LYS A 2 21.94 5.64 -6.43
N LEU A 3 21.78 6.34 -5.31
CA LEU A 3 20.56 6.35 -4.50
C LEU A 3 19.28 6.61 -5.33
N PRO A 4 19.21 7.60 -6.25
CA PRO A 4 17.99 7.87 -7.02
C PRO A 4 17.55 6.70 -7.93
N GLN A 5 18.49 5.87 -8.39
CA GLN A 5 18.16 4.72 -9.23
C GLN A 5 17.48 3.61 -8.42
N ILE A 6 17.94 3.38 -7.19
CA ILE A 6 17.29 2.45 -6.27
C ILE A 6 15.87 2.95 -5.95
N LEU A 7 15.77 4.26 -5.66
CA LEU A 7 14.52 4.86 -5.19
C LEU A 7 13.43 4.94 -6.27
N PHE A 8 13.79 5.30 -7.51
CA PHE A 8 12.82 5.64 -8.54
C PHE A 8 12.88 4.76 -9.79
N HIS A 9 13.93 3.96 -9.98
CA HIS A 9 14.08 3.07 -11.14
C HIS A 9 14.60 1.66 -10.77
N PRO A 10 14.04 1.00 -9.75
CA PRO A 10 14.55 -0.29 -9.27
C PRO A 10 14.45 -1.40 -10.34
N PHE A 11 13.43 -1.33 -11.20
CA PHE A 11 13.09 -2.40 -12.14
C PHE A 11 14.03 -2.53 -13.34
N HIS A 12 14.92 -1.55 -13.57
CA HIS A 12 15.94 -1.68 -14.62
C HIS A 12 16.99 -2.75 -14.29
N ARG A 13 17.13 -3.14 -13.01
CA ARG A 13 18.12 -4.12 -12.56
C ARG A 13 17.55 -5.25 -11.73
N ILE A 14 16.41 -5.03 -11.07
CA ILE A 14 15.76 -6.04 -10.21
C ILE A 14 14.40 -6.39 -10.80
N ALA A 15 14.26 -7.61 -11.31
CA ALA A 15 13.04 -8.13 -11.90
C ALA A 15 12.85 -9.63 -11.60
N GLY A 16 11.71 -10.18 -12.00
CA GLY A 16 11.41 -11.61 -11.89
C GLY A 16 11.42 -12.11 -10.44
N VAL A 17 12.04 -13.28 -10.25
CA VAL A 17 12.10 -14.00 -8.95
C VAL A 17 12.89 -13.23 -7.89
N GLN A 18 13.82 -12.37 -8.30
CA GLN A 18 14.55 -11.51 -7.37
C GLN A 18 13.64 -10.39 -6.82
N ALA A 19 12.87 -9.72 -7.69
CA ALA A 19 11.94 -8.66 -7.29
C ALA A 19 10.82 -9.21 -6.40
N LEU A 20 10.10 -10.24 -6.88
CA LEU A 20 9.99 -11.51 -6.18
C LEU A 20 10.11 -11.55 -4.65
N GLY A 21 11.16 -12.26 -4.24
CA GLY A 21 11.50 -12.49 -2.84
C GLY A 21 11.76 -11.21 -2.04
N ILE A 22 12.36 -10.17 -2.64
CA ILE A 22 12.57 -8.90 -1.93
C ILE A 22 11.22 -8.24 -1.59
N GLY A 23 10.32 -8.14 -2.56
CA GLY A 23 9.00 -7.56 -2.37
C GLY A 23 8.18 -8.33 -1.34
N LEU A 24 8.17 -9.67 -1.40
CA LEU A 24 7.49 -10.50 -0.41
C LEU A 24 8.08 -10.35 1.00
N ALA A 25 9.41 -10.31 1.13
CA ALA A 25 10.05 -10.08 2.43
C ALA A 25 9.64 -8.72 3.02
N ILE A 26 9.52 -7.69 2.18
CA ILE A 26 9.07 -6.36 2.60
C ILE A 26 7.59 -6.39 3.00
N LEU A 27 6.72 -7.05 2.25
CA LEU A 27 5.30 -7.19 2.60
C LEU A 27 5.11 -7.89 3.94
N VAL A 28 5.87 -8.96 4.20
CA VAL A 28 5.86 -9.64 5.50
C VAL A 28 6.35 -8.70 6.60
N ALA A 29 7.47 -7.98 6.39
CA ALA A 29 7.97 -7.03 7.39
C ALA A 29 6.96 -5.92 7.70
N VAL A 30 6.31 -5.36 6.67
CA VAL A 30 5.27 -4.35 6.79
C VAL A 30 4.06 -4.89 7.57
N GLY A 31 3.58 -6.09 7.23
CA GLY A 31 2.47 -6.72 7.95
C GLY A 31 2.80 -6.99 9.42
N LEU A 32 4.02 -7.43 9.72
CA LEU A 32 4.47 -7.64 11.10
C LEU A 32 4.60 -6.34 11.89
N LEU A 33 5.08 -5.26 11.26
CA LEU A 33 5.08 -3.92 11.87
C LEU A 33 3.65 -3.45 12.12
N GLY A 34 2.77 -3.60 11.13
CA GLY A 34 1.36 -3.25 11.23
C GLY A 34 0.66 -3.95 12.38
N ALA A 35 0.89 -5.25 12.53
CA ALA A 35 0.33 -6.06 13.61
C ALA A 35 0.69 -5.55 15.02
N ARG A 36 1.87 -4.96 15.20
CA ARG A 36 2.32 -4.43 16.51
C ARG A 36 1.62 -3.14 16.91
N GLN A 37 1.04 -2.44 15.94
CA GLN A 37 0.54 -1.08 16.12
C GLN A 37 -0.90 -0.89 15.61
N GLY A 38 -1.57 -1.97 15.21
CA GLY A 38 -2.92 -1.94 14.64
C GLY A 38 -3.01 -1.15 13.33
N LEU A 39 -1.93 -1.10 12.55
CA LEU A 39 -1.92 -0.42 11.24
C LEU A 39 -2.25 -1.41 10.14
N HIS A 40 -3.39 -1.21 9.49
CA HIS A 40 -3.87 -2.03 8.39
C HIS A 40 -3.41 -1.45 7.05
N PHE A 41 -3.06 -2.36 6.15
CA PHE A 41 -2.85 -2.08 4.73
C PHE A 41 -3.86 -2.94 3.99
N ASP A 42 -5.14 -2.59 4.10
CA ASP A 42 -6.29 -3.45 3.79
C ASP A 42 -7.01 -3.08 2.48
N GLY A 43 -6.22 -2.65 1.52
CA GLY A 43 -6.63 -2.28 0.18
C GLY A 43 -5.39 -1.87 -0.59
N VAL A 44 -5.46 -1.96 -1.92
CA VAL A 44 -4.31 -1.67 -2.78
C VAL A 44 -3.66 -0.32 -2.46
N LEU A 45 -4.45 0.68 -2.07
CA LEU A 45 -3.99 2.03 -1.69
C LEU A 45 -4.28 2.43 -0.24
N ASP A 46 -5.04 1.63 0.50
CA ASP A 46 -5.59 2.02 1.79
C ASP A 46 -4.64 1.70 2.94
N ILE A 47 -4.47 2.68 3.83
CA ILE A 47 -3.63 2.58 5.02
C ILE A 47 -4.33 3.30 6.15
N HIS A 48 -4.63 2.61 7.24
CA HIS A 48 -5.28 3.24 8.39
C HIS A 48 -5.00 2.51 9.71
N VAL A 49 -5.17 3.21 10.83
CA VAL A 49 -5.14 2.57 12.15
C VAL A 49 -6.52 1.98 12.42
N GLY A 50 -6.55 0.70 12.72
CA GLY A 50 -7.77 -0.08 12.91
C GLY A 50 -7.70 -0.98 14.13
N ARG A 51 -8.48 -2.05 14.09
CA ARG A 51 -8.64 -2.96 15.23
C ARG A 51 -7.42 -3.87 15.35
N ALA A 52 -6.93 -4.07 16.58
CA ALA A 52 -5.93 -5.10 16.83
C ALA A 52 -6.43 -6.49 16.40
N GLY A 53 -5.55 -7.26 15.77
CA GLY A 53 -5.83 -8.60 15.27
C GLY A 53 -4.60 -9.50 15.36
N PRO A 54 -4.74 -10.79 15.01
CA PRO A 54 -3.58 -11.68 14.98
C PRO A 54 -2.61 -11.28 13.86
N TRP A 55 -1.31 -11.46 14.07
CA TRP A 55 -0.26 -10.99 13.14
C TRP A 55 -0.43 -11.51 11.71
N TRP A 56 -1.00 -12.70 11.53
CA TRP A 56 -1.18 -13.31 10.21
C TRP A 56 -2.19 -12.56 9.36
N LEU A 57 -3.14 -11.85 9.98
CA LEU A 57 -4.15 -11.03 9.31
C LEU A 57 -3.49 -9.90 8.51
N PHE A 58 -2.64 -9.13 9.18
CA PHE A 58 -1.89 -8.01 8.60
C PHE A 58 -0.93 -8.44 7.48
N VAL A 59 -0.31 -9.62 7.61
CA VAL A 59 0.52 -10.18 6.54
C VAL A 59 -0.35 -10.60 5.36
N ALA A 60 -1.50 -11.23 5.62
CA ALA A 60 -2.42 -11.67 4.58
C ALA A 60 -3.06 -10.50 3.82
N GLU A 61 -3.40 -9.38 4.48
CA GLU A 61 -3.85 -8.14 3.84
C GLU A 61 -2.87 -7.69 2.75
N GLY A 62 -1.60 -7.48 3.11
CA GLY A 62 -0.58 -7.05 2.16
C GLY A 62 -0.34 -8.04 1.01
N LEU A 63 -0.45 -9.34 1.27
CA LEU A 63 -0.34 -10.38 0.23
C LEU A 63 -1.56 -10.38 -0.71
N ILE A 64 -2.77 -10.21 -0.18
CA ILE A 64 -4.01 -10.13 -0.97
C ILE A 64 -3.98 -8.89 -1.85
N ASP A 65 -3.59 -7.74 -1.33
CA ASP A 65 -3.51 -6.49 -2.09
C ASP A 65 -2.52 -6.58 -3.24
N TRP A 66 -1.32 -7.10 -2.95
CA TRP A 66 -0.29 -7.31 -3.95
C TRP A 66 -0.79 -8.24 -5.05
N LEU A 67 -1.32 -9.41 -4.67
CA LEU A 67 -1.72 -10.43 -5.63
C LEU A 67 -2.91 -9.96 -6.47
N SER A 68 -3.90 -9.30 -5.85
CA SER A 68 -5.06 -8.72 -6.53
C SER A 68 -4.61 -7.74 -7.62
N LEU A 69 -3.74 -6.79 -7.28
CA LEU A 69 -3.21 -5.83 -8.25
C LEU A 69 -2.37 -6.52 -9.34
N ALA A 70 -1.45 -7.41 -8.94
CA ALA A 70 -0.55 -8.06 -9.87
C ALA A 70 -1.31 -8.90 -10.92
N LEU A 71 -2.37 -9.62 -10.52
CA LEU A 71 -3.18 -10.42 -11.42
C LEU A 71 -4.04 -9.56 -12.34
N VAL A 72 -4.68 -8.51 -11.82
CA VAL A 72 -5.47 -7.59 -12.63
C VAL A 72 -4.59 -6.86 -13.66
N LEU A 73 -3.41 -6.37 -13.26
CA LEU A 73 -2.47 -5.74 -14.17
C LEU A 73 -1.83 -6.74 -15.14
N LEU A 74 -1.66 -8.00 -14.76
CA LEU A 74 -1.21 -9.04 -15.69
C LEU A 74 -2.24 -9.26 -16.80
N ALA A 75 -3.53 -9.35 -16.45
CA ALA A 75 -4.61 -9.45 -17.42
C ALA A 75 -4.67 -8.20 -18.31
N ALA A 76 -4.67 -7.00 -17.72
CA ALA A 76 -4.67 -5.74 -18.46
C ALA A 76 -3.47 -5.64 -19.41
N GLY A 77 -2.27 -5.98 -18.92
CA GLY A 77 -1.04 -6.00 -19.71
C GLY A 77 -1.11 -6.95 -20.89
N ARG A 78 -1.71 -8.13 -20.72
CA ARG A 78 -1.93 -9.09 -21.82
C ARG A 78 -2.93 -8.58 -22.86
N LEU A 79 -3.89 -7.76 -22.46
CA LEU A 79 -4.88 -7.17 -23.39
C LEU A 79 -4.31 -5.99 -24.18
N VAL A 80 -3.45 -5.17 -23.57
CA VAL A 80 -2.96 -3.92 -24.20
C VAL A 80 -1.55 -4.00 -24.77
N SER A 81 -0.73 -4.96 -24.33
CA SER A 81 0.64 -5.11 -24.84
C SER A 81 0.66 -5.69 -26.25
N ARG A 82 1.60 -5.21 -27.06
CA ARG A 82 1.88 -5.73 -28.41
C ARG A 82 3.06 -6.70 -28.42
N SER A 83 3.73 -6.91 -27.29
CA SER A 83 4.90 -7.77 -27.17
C SER A 83 4.72 -8.79 -26.06
N ALA A 84 5.38 -9.94 -26.20
CA ALA A 84 5.43 -10.93 -25.14
C ALA A 84 6.19 -10.38 -23.92
N PHE A 85 5.70 -10.69 -22.72
CA PHE A 85 6.37 -10.39 -21.47
C PHE A 85 6.11 -11.49 -20.45
N ARG A 86 7.08 -11.69 -19.55
CA ARG A 86 7.04 -12.76 -18.56
C ARG A 86 6.16 -12.34 -17.38
N SER A 87 5.20 -13.18 -17.01
CA SER A 87 4.30 -12.90 -15.89
C SER A 87 5.06 -12.67 -14.58
N ILE A 88 6.12 -13.46 -14.35
CA ILE A 88 6.94 -13.36 -13.13
C ILE A 88 7.65 -12.01 -13.00
N ASP A 89 8.00 -11.36 -14.11
CA ASP A 89 8.65 -10.05 -14.08
C ASP A 89 7.67 -8.98 -13.60
N LEU A 90 6.42 -9.00 -14.09
CA LEU A 90 5.38 -8.10 -13.62
C LEU A 90 5.00 -8.40 -12.16
N ILE A 91 4.66 -9.66 -11.84
CA ILE A 91 4.23 -10.07 -10.50
C ILE A 91 5.30 -9.71 -9.45
N GLY A 92 6.56 -10.00 -9.74
CA GLY A 92 7.67 -9.70 -8.83
C GLY A 92 7.96 -8.22 -8.68
N THR A 93 7.94 -7.46 -9.78
CA THR A 93 8.18 -6.01 -9.70
C THR A 93 7.00 -5.25 -9.06
N GLN A 94 5.77 -5.75 -9.17
CA GLN A 94 4.62 -5.24 -8.42
C GLN A 94 4.74 -5.51 -6.91
N ALA A 95 5.30 -6.66 -6.50
CA ALA A 95 5.62 -6.90 -5.08
C ALA A 95 6.64 -5.87 -4.59
N LEU A 96 7.74 -5.73 -5.33
CA LEU A 96 8.81 -4.79 -4.98
C LEU A 96 8.34 -3.33 -5.01
N ALA A 97 7.41 -2.96 -5.90
CA ALA A 97 6.87 -1.60 -5.99
C ALA A 97 6.24 -1.09 -4.68
N ARG A 98 5.82 -2.00 -3.79
CA ARG A 98 5.24 -1.68 -2.48
C ARG A 98 6.27 -1.29 -1.44
N TRP A 99 7.57 -1.38 -1.72
CA TRP A 99 8.59 -1.11 -0.71
C TRP A 99 8.51 0.26 0.01
N PRO A 100 7.96 1.35 -0.58
CA PRO A 100 7.75 2.59 0.16
C PRO A 100 6.86 2.44 1.40
N THR A 101 5.97 1.44 1.44
CA THR A 101 5.11 1.17 2.61
C THR A 101 5.89 0.75 3.84
N LEU A 102 7.12 0.25 3.69
CA LEU A 102 8.02 0.00 4.82
C LEU A 102 8.39 1.30 5.54
N GLY A 103 8.69 2.35 4.77
CA GLY A 103 8.95 3.68 5.34
C GLY A 103 7.73 4.24 6.04
N VAL A 104 6.54 4.02 5.45
CA VAL A 104 5.26 4.43 6.06
C VAL A 104 5.00 3.68 7.38
N ALA A 105 5.12 2.35 7.38
CA ALA A 105 4.91 1.54 8.57
C ALA A 105 5.84 1.95 9.72
N LEU A 106 7.12 2.22 9.41
CA LEU A 106 8.11 2.71 10.38
C LEU A 106 7.78 4.12 10.89
N ALA A 107 7.31 5.02 10.03
CA ALA A 107 6.91 6.37 10.46
C ALA A 107 5.71 6.33 11.42
N CYS A 108 4.76 5.43 11.16
CA CYS A 108 3.59 5.24 12.01
C CYS A 108 3.91 4.69 13.40
N LEU A 109 5.11 4.13 13.66
CA LEU A 109 5.53 3.75 15.01
C LEU A 109 5.70 4.95 15.97
N ALA A 110 5.68 6.18 15.46
CA ALA A 110 5.82 7.37 16.28
C ALA A 110 4.72 7.42 17.37
N PRO A 111 5.08 7.48 18.67
CA PRO A 111 4.09 7.44 19.75
C PRO A 111 3.04 8.55 19.68
N GLY A 112 3.42 9.75 19.21
CA GLY A 112 2.49 10.88 19.03
C GLY A 112 1.43 10.61 17.97
N PHE A 113 1.75 9.83 16.93
CA PHE A 113 0.75 9.43 15.93
C PHE A 113 -0.35 8.56 16.55
N HIS A 114 0.01 7.61 17.41
CA HIS A 114 -0.97 6.74 18.07
C HIS A 114 -1.78 7.46 19.14
N ARG A 115 -1.13 8.28 19.99
CA ARG A 115 -1.83 9.06 21.01
C ARG A 115 -2.86 10.01 20.38
N PHE A 116 -2.46 10.74 19.33
CA PHE A 116 -3.37 11.62 18.62
C PHE A 116 -4.52 10.86 17.94
N ASN A 117 -4.24 9.72 17.29
CA ASN A 117 -5.31 8.87 16.73
C ASN A 117 -6.32 8.42 17.78
N GLU A 118 -5.87 8.00 18.96
CA GLU A 118 -6.76 7.59 20.05
C GLU A 118 -7.61 8.74 20.57
N GLU A 119 -7.04 9.93 20.75
CA GLU A 119 -7.77 11.13 21.18
C GLU A 119 -8.78 11.56 20.12
N LEU A 120 -8.39 11.56 18.84
CA LEU A 120 -9.26 11.86 17.71
C LEU A 120 -10.43 10.87 17.63
N LEU A 121 -10.15 9.56 17.75
CA LEU A 121 -11.18 8.53 17.72
C LEU A 121 -12.16 8.68 18.89
N LYS A 122 -11.66 8.97 20.10
CA LYS A 122 -12.50 9.25 21.27
C LYS A 122 -13.38 10.48 21.02
N ALA A 123 -12.81 11.57 20.54
CA ALA A 123 -13.54 12.81 20.25
C ALA A 123 -14.65 12.60 19.20
N LEU A 124 -14.43 11.76 18.18
CA LEU A 124 -15.41 11.46 17.14
C LEU A 124 -16.50 10.47 17.59
N THR A 125 -16.14 9.48 18.41
CA THR A 125 -17.08 8.44 18.87
C THR A 125 -17.94 8.87 20.06
N SER A 126 -17.52 9.88 20.82
CA SER A 126 -18.28 10.42 21.94
C SER A 126 -19.30 11.51 21.55
N LEU A 127 -19.40 11.88 20.28
CA LEU A 127 -20.27 12.98 19.84
C LEU A 127 -21.75 12.61 19.97
N LYS A 128 -22.51 13.47 20.65
CA LYS A 128 -23.97 13.40 20.57
C LYS A 128 -24.48 14.08 19.30
N PRO A 129 -25.68 13.71 18.80
CA PRO A 129 -26.29 14.38 17.66
C PRO A 129 -26.38 15.90 17.90
N GLY A 130 -25.77 16.69 17.01
CA GLY A 130 -25.77 18.16 17.07
C GLY A 130 -24.57 18.79 17.79
N GLU A 131 -23.67 18.00 18.37
CA GLU A 131 -22.42 18.52 18.97
C GLU A 131 -21.31 18.67 17.91
N ILE A 132 -20.48 19.70 18.07
CA ILE A 132 -19.30 19.92 17.25
C ILE A 132 -18.11 19.23 17.92
N PRO A 133 -17.36 18.38 17.20
CA PRO A 133 -16.15 17.76 17.77
C PRO A 133 -15.11 18.79 18.16
N SER A 134 -14.66 18.70 19.41
CA SER A 134 -13.45 19.38 19.84
C SER A 134 -12.24 18.54 19.41
N LEU A 135 -11.44 19.08 18.50
CA LEU A 135 -10.21 18.43 18.07
C LEU A 135 -9.12 18.66 19.13
N PRO A 136 -8.30 17.65 19.45
CA PRO A 136 -7.23 17.78 20.43
C PRO A 136 -6.06 18.59 19.86
N THR A 137 -6.19 19.92 19.75
CA THR A 137 -5.21 20.78 19.06
C THR A 137 -4.03 21.23 19.92
N ASP A 138 -4.10 21.03 21.23
CA ASP A 138 -3.18 21.67 22.18
C ASP A 138 -1.91 20.85 22.44
N SER A 139 -1.83 19.63 21.88
CA SER A 139 -0.69 18.75 22.06
C SER A 139 0.32 18.85 20.90
N PRO A 140 1.63 18.68 21.16
CA PRO A 140 2.62 18.55 20.10
C PRO A 140 2.39 17.30 19.22
N ASP A 141 1.54 16.36 19.67
CA ASP A 141 1.19 15.16 18.93
C ASP A 141 0.40 15.48 17.65
N VAL A 142 -0.28 16.63 17.57
CA VAL A 142 -0.90 17.15 16.33
C VAL A 142 0.14 17.28 15.22
N VAL A 143 1.31 17.84 15.54
CA VAL A 143 2.39 18.05 14.56
C VAL A 143 2.97 16.71 14.13
N VAL A 144 3.17 15.79 15.07
CA VAL A 144 3.64 14.43 14.78
C VAL A 144 2.65 13.71 13.86
N PHE A 145 1.36 13.76 14.18
CA PHE A 145 0.30 13.16 13.37
C PHE A 145 0.27 13.76 11.95
N ALA A 146 0.34 15.08 11.83
CA ALA A 146 0.36 15.76 10.53
C ALA A 146 1.57 15.35 9.68
N VAL A 147 2.76 15.27 10.28
CA VAL A 147 3.98 14.83 9.59
C VAL A 147 3.87 13.37 9.16
N VAL A 148 3.42 12.47 10.03
CA VAL A 148 3.25 11.05 9.70
C VAL A 148 2.21 10.87 8.60
N THR A 149 1.09 11.61 8.65
CA THR A 149 0.06 11.59 7.61
C THR A 149 0.60 12.07 6.26
N LEU A 150 1.44 13.11 6.25
CA LEU A 150 2.14 13.55 5.05
C LEU A 150 3.09 12.46 4.52
N VAL A 151 3.82 11.76 5.39
CA VAL A 151 4.67 10.62 5.00
C VAL A 151 3.83 9.48 4.41
N MET A 152 2.67 9.17 4.98
CA MET A 152 1.72 8.19 4.43
C MET A 152 1.32 8.58 3.00
N LEU A 153 0.88 9.82 2.79
CA LEU A 153 0.45 10.31 1.48
C LEU A 153 1.59 10.25 0.45
N LEU A 154 2.77 10.74 0.80
CA LEU A 154 3.93 10.72 -0.09
C LEU A 154 4.39 9.29 -0.39
N GLY A 155 4.34 8.40 0.60
CA GLY A 155 4.62 6.97 0.46
C GLY A 155 3.66 6.29 -0.52
N THR A 156 2.36 6.57 -0.42
CA THR A 156 1.35 6.05 -1.34
C THR A 156 1.55 6.57 -2.76
N VAL A 157 1.78 7.88 -2.94
CA VAL A 157 2.07 8.46 -4.26
C VAL A 157 3.32 7.83 -4.89
N TRP A 158 4.36 7.63 -4.10
CA TRP A 158 5.59 7.00 -4.56
C TRP A 158 5.38 5.53 -4.93
N MET A 159 4.64 4.78 -4.12
CA MET A 159 4.26 3.40 -4.40
C MET A 159 3.50 3.31 -5.73
N VAL A 160 2.48 4.15 -5.95
CA VAL A 160 1.71 4.18 -7.21
C VAL A 160 2.59 4.52 -8.40
N ALA A 161 3.52 5.47 -8.24
CA ALA A 161 4.48 5.81 -9.30
C ALA A 161 5.39 4.61 -9.65
N LEU A 162 5.79 3.80 -8.66
CA LEU A 162 6.53 2.56 -8.88
C LEU A 162 5.65 1.48 -9.53
N MET A 163 4.40 1.31 -9.10
CA MET A 163 3.46 0.35 -9.72
C MET A 163 3.26 0.66 -11.21
N TRP A 164 3.09 1.95 -11.56
CA TRP A 164 3.02 2.39 -12.95
C TRP A 164 4.31 2.08 -13.71
N LYS A 165 5.48 2.38 -13.13
CA LYS A 165 6.78 2.10 -13.76
C LYS A 165 6.98 0.60 -14.00
N SER A 166 6.60 -0.25 -13.04
CA SER A 166 6.63 -1.71 -13.21
C SER A 166 5.71 -2.12 -14.36
N PHE A 167 4.45 -1.67 -14.37
CA PHE A 167 3.50 -2.02 -15.42
C PHE A 167 3.95 -1.58 -16.81
N SER A 168 4.33 -0.31 -16.99
CA SER A 168 4.79 0.23 -18.27
C SER A 168 6.07 -0.45 -18.75
N HIS A 169 7.01 -0.73 -17.85
CA HIS A 169 8.28 -1.37 -18.18
C HIS A 169 8.11 -2.85 -18.54
N CYS A 170 7.47 -3.64 -17.67
CA CYS A 170 7.31 -5.08 -17.87
C CYS A 170 6.39 -5.40 -19.04
N CYS A 171 5.30 -4.66 -19.21
CA CYS A 171 4.37 -4.91 -20.31
C CYS A 171 4.78 -4.20 -21.61
N ASN A 172 5.86 -3.38 -21.60
CA ASN A 172 6.31 -2.58 -22.73
C ASN A 172 5.18 -1.75 -23.36
N VAL A 173 4.40 -1.04 -22.51
CA VAL A 173 3.23 -0.24 -22.92
C VAL A 173 3.43 1.23 -22.62
N ARG A 174 2.89 2.10 -23.50
CA ARG A 174 2.98 3.57 -23.40
C ARG A 174 1.71 4.24 -23.94
N GLY A 175 1.58 5.53 -23.65
CA GLY A 175 0.48 6.38 -24.15
C GLY A 175 -0.83 6.24 -23.37
N GLY A 176 -1.85 6.98 -23.78
CA GLY A 176 -3.12 7.10 -23.06
C GLY A 176 -3.81 5.75 -22.79
N ARG A 177 -3.83 4.85 -23.78
CA ARG A 177 -4.40 3.49 -23.62
C ARG A 177 -3.76 2.71 -22.48
N ALA A 178 -2.44 2.81 -22.30
CA ALA A 178 -1.72 2.14 -21.23
C ALA A 178 -2.06 2.76 -19.86
N VAL A 179 -2.13 4.09 -19.79
CA VAL A 179 -2.51 4.83 -18.57
C VAL A 179 -3.93 4.45 -18.16
N THR A 180 -4.89 4.45 -19.09
CA THR A 180 -6.27 4.04 -18.82
C THR A 180 -6.34 2.60 -18.31
N ALA A 181 -5.63 1.65 -18.95
CA ALA A 181 -5.60 0.26 -18.50
C ALA A 181 -5.03 0.11 -17.09
N PHE A 182 -3.98 0.87 -16.75
CA PHE A 182 -3.41 0.88 -15.41
C PHE A 182 -4.38 1.45 -14.38
N ILE A 183 -5.00 2.61 -14.64
CA ILE A 183 -5.94 3.25 -13.71
C ILE A 183 -7.16 2.34 -13.47
N LEU A 184 -7.77 1.83 -14.53
CA LEU A 184 -8.91 0.91 -14.39
C LEU A 184 -8.49 -0.37 -13.65
N GLY A 185 -7.31 -0.92 -13.96
CA GLY A 185 -6.77 -2.09 -13.27
C GLY A 185 -6.54 -1.82 -11.78
N LEU A 186 -6.02 -0.64 -11.43
CA LEU A 186 -5.80 -0.22 -10.04
C LEU A 186 -7.13 -0.14 -9.27
N LEU A 187 -8.15 0.48 -9.86
CA LEU A 187 -9.48 0.60 -9.25
C LEU A 187 -10.19 -0.77 -9.10
N ILE A 188 -10.09 -1.64 -10.10
CA ILE A 188 -10.64 -3.00 -10.03
C ILE A 188 -9.93 -3.80 -8.94
N ALA A 189 -8.60 -3.69 -8.86
CA ALA A 189 -7.81 -4.38 -7.85
C ALA A 189 -8.11 -3.89 -6.44
N GLU A 190 -8.34 -2.58 -6.27
CA GLU A 190 -8.75 -1.97 -5.00
C GLU A 190 -10.08 -2.61 -4.51
N VAL A 191 -11.10 -2.66 -5.36
CA VAL A 191 -12.38 -3.31 -5.01
C VAL A 191 -12.20 -4.80 -4.73
N LEU A 192 -11.46 -5.51 -5.58
CA LEU A 192 -11.21 -6.95 -5.41
C LEU A 192 -10.52 -7.25 -4.08
N SER A 193 -9.48 -6.47 -3.74
CA SER A 193 -8.72 -6.65 -2.50
C SER A 193 -9.59 -6.48 -1.26
N LYS A 194 -10.40 -5.42 -1.19
CA LYS A 194 -11.33 -5.19 -0.09
C LYS A 194 -12.38 -6.27 0.06
N LEU A 195 -12.89 -6.82 -1.05
CA LEU A 195 -13.83 -7.94 -1.00
C LEU A 195 -13.19 -9.20 -0.40
N LEU A 196 -11.95 -9.50 -0.79
CA LEU A 196 -11.21 -10.66 -0.27
C LEU A 196 -10.82 -10.48 1.20
N ILE A 197 -10.35 -9.30 1.57
CA ILE A 197 -9.98 -8.98 2.95
C ILE A 197 -11.23 -8.91 3.85
N GLY A 198 -12.35 -8.40 3.34
CA GLY A 198 -13.63 -8.46 4.05
C GLY A 198 -14.06 -9.89 4.41
N ARG A 199 -13.74 -10.88 3.57
CA ARG A 199 -13.93 -12.30 3.91
C ARG A 199 -12.92 -12.81 4.94
N LEU A 200 -11.68 -12.33 4.86
CA LEU A 200 -10.62 -12.66 5.81
C LEU A 200 -10.98 -12.20 7.23
N PHE A 201 -11.57 -11.01 7.39
CA PHE A 201 -12.04 -10.51 8.68
C PHE A 201 -13.17 -11.34 9.31
N LEU A 202 -13.94 -12.12 8.52
CA LEU A 202 -14.98 -12.99 9.06
C LEU A 202 -14.43 -14.26 9.73
N ILE A 203 -13.17 -14.61 9.44
CA ILE A 203 -12.51 -15.83 9.93
C ILE A 203 -11.34 -15.53 10.87
N ALA A 204 -11.05 -14.25 11.12
CA ALA A 204 -9.99 -13.76 12.01
C ALA A 204 -10.53 -13.42 13.40
#